data_AF-A0A7S2N9G2-F1
#
_entry.id   AF-A0A7S2N9G2-F1
#
_cell.length_a   1.000
_cell.length_b   1.000
_cell.length_c   1.000
_cell.angle_alpha   90.00
_cell.angle_beta   90.00
_cell.angle_gamma   90.00
#
_symmetry.space_group_name_H-M   'P 1'
#
loop_
_entity.id
_entity.type
_entity.pdbx_description
1 polymer ?
#
loop_
_entity_poly.entity_id
_entity_poly.type
_entity_poly.pdbx_seq_one_letter_code
_entity_poly.pdbx_strand_id
1 'polypeptide(L)'
;VGAADPYGAYAMETTAPPYTGPLEFNGAGGPPTVAGTKLISAGSDDALSNVPHAPVPAPPEDYALENPPFTIYMYRAQSGSDYPMRNVNTADLAGVLWYLHNEIVAFPDPEYEIRHFNISRIVRLKVTIQNPPEFFERHQRKFGAFVAFGAGKCTVPYCDSLWKTYGPVVGCQTADTQVANYHSPWKTQPPESNCAGGCDSAIWYSLPGPCPAHEYGAKSTDCVWELPGGDCGKGNSVTGARDCTYVAEWYGQVTLDELLNFTFTDGRRASFAEFMAAGGKEYDKATDMGVYTNFWDGIHDEEAGRRRVEAVRYLFQQKYPRYPTEMQETEVLCDFDGWKNGEFAPYPAPGSGR
;
A
#
# COMPACT_ATOMS: atom_id res chain seq x y z
N VAL A 1 22.33 -45.89 -24.44
CA VAL A 1 21.92 -44.54 -24.87
C VAL A 1 20.52 -44.33 -24.34
N GLY A 2 20.34 -43.37 -23.43
CA GLY A 2 19.09 -43.13 -22.70
C GLY A 2 19.44 -42.57 -21.32
N ALA A 3 19.74 -41.28 -21.29
CA ALA A 3 20.06 -40.54 -20.07
C ALA A 3 18.83 -40.45 -19.17
N ALA A 4 19.03 -40.71 -17.88
CA ALA A 4 18.05 -40.42 -16.84
C ALA A 4 17.96 -38.90 -16.65
N ASP A 5 16.75 -38.38 -16.69
CA ASP A 5 16.38 -37.03 -16.34
C ASP A 5 16.54 -36.84 -14.81
N PRO A 6 17.38 -35.90 -14.33
CA PRO A 6 17.57 -35.65 -12.90
C PRO A 6 16.59 -34.62 -12.31
N TYR A 7 15.60 -34.13 -13.06
CA TYR A 7 14.63 -33.16 -12.54
C TYR A 7 13.31 -33.83 -12.15
N GLY A 8 13.31 -34.42 -10.96
CA GLY A 8 12.09 -34.83 -10.28
C GLY A 8 11.16 -33.64 -10.07
N ALA A 9 9.95 -33.74 -10.60
CA ALA A 9 8.88 -32.77 -10.44
C ALA A 9 8.64 -32.48 -8.95
N TYR A 10 8.96 -31.27 -8.51
CA TYR A 10 8.45 -30.72 -7.25
C TYR A 10 6.95 -30.50 -7.43
N ALA A 11 6.15 -31.36 -6.79
CA ALA A 11 4.73 -31.09 -6.59
C ALA A 11 4.61 -29.81 -5.77
N MET A 12 4.04 -28.75 -6.37
CA MET A 12 3.71 -27.53 -5.65
C MET A 12 2.70 -27.88 -4.56
N GLU A 13 3.18 -27.89 -3.32
CA GLU A 13 2.36 -28.07 -2.13
C GLU A 13 1.36 -26.91 -2.06
N THR A 14 0.09 -27.23 -1.85
CA THR A 14 -1.03 -26.28 -1.88
C THR A 14 -0.85 -25.20 -0.82
N THR A 15 -0.44 -24.01 -1.24
CA THR A 15 -0.34 -22.81 -0.39
C THR A 15 -1.76 -22.33 -0.05
N ALA A 16 -1.96 -21.86 1.19
CA ALA A 16 -3.19 -21.15 1.53
C ALA A 16 -3.28 -19.88 0.66
N PRO A 17 -4.46 -19.54 0.11
CA PRO A 17 -4.61 -18.36 -0.74
C PRO A 17 -4.25 -17.08 0.04
N PRO A 18 -3.73 -16.04 -0.64
CA PRO A 18 -3.50 -14.74 -0.01
C PRO A 18 -4.78 -14.20 0.62
N TYR A 19 -4.64 -13.51 1.74
CA TYR A 19 -5.73 -12.94 2.51
C TYR A 19 -6.55 -11.95 1.64
N THR A 20 -7.84 -12.24 1.43
CA THR A 20 -8.79 -11.40 0.68
C THR A 20 -9.69 -10.56 1.61
N GLY A 21 -9.31 -10.40 2.88
CA GLY A 21 -10.15 -9.69 3.86
C GLY A 21 -10.18 -8.18 3.63
N PRO A 22 -11.11 -7.48 4.31
CA PRO A 22 -11.40 -6.07 4.08
C PRO A 22 -10.16 -5.20 4.27
N LEU A 23 -9.91 -4.34 3.27
CA LEU A 23 -8.86 -3.36 3.27
C LEU A 23 -9.26 -2.20 4.18
N GLU A 24 -8.41 -1.92 5.17
CA GLU A 24 -8.44 -0.81 6.14
C GLU A 24 -9.66 -0.62 7.05
N PHE A 25 -10.91 -0.78 6.62
CA PHE A 25 -12.08 -0.52 7.48
C PHE A 25 -13.24 -1.48 7.19
N ASN A 26 -13.59 -2.34 8.15
CA ASN A 26 -14.88 -3.00 8.11
C ASN A 26 -15.97 -1.91 8.24
N GLY A 27 -17.02 -1.97 7.41
CA GLY A 27 -18.20 -1.08 7.51
C GLY A 27 -19.01 -1.23 8.82
N ALA A 28 -18.41 -1.82 9.86
CA ALA A 28 -18.96 -2.02 11.18
C ALA A 28 -18.08 -1.28 12.22
N GLY A 29 -18.15 0.04 12.21
CA GLY A 29 -17.84 0.88 13.35
C GLY A 29 -16.40 0.80 13.88
N GLY A 30 -15.51 1.60 13.30
CA GLY A 30 -14.55 2.32 14.14
C GLY A 30 -15.31 3.13 15.20
N PRO A 31 -14.68 3.45 16.36
CA PRO A 31 -15.35 4.20 17.41
C PRO A 31 -16.01 5.46 16.82
N PRO A 32 -17.18 5.88 17.33
CA PRO A 32 -17.87 7.10 16.90
C PRO A 32 -17.03 8.31 17.31
N THR A 33 -15.98 8.55 16.55
CA THR A 33 -15.16 9.74 16.63
C THR A 33 -15.53 10.53 15.39
N VAL A 34 -16.02 11.75 15.60
CA VAL A 34 -16.25 12.76 14.56
C VAL A 34 -15.23 12.57 13.45
N ALA A 35 -15.72 12.37 12.22
CA ALA A 35 -14.88 12.34 11.04
C ALA A 35 -13.92 13.55 11.10
N GLY A 36 -12.64 13.28 11.35
CA GLY A 36 -11.61 14.31 11.41
C GLY A 36 -11.05 14.73 12.78
N THR A 37 -11.64 14.44 13.95
CA THR A 37 -11.01 14.99 15.19
C THR A 37 -9.90 14.14 15.79
N LYS A 38 -9.82 12.83 15.49
CA LYS A 38 -8.69 11.97 15.92
C LYS A 38 -7.77 11.50 14.79
N LEU A 39 -8.21 11.58 13.54
CA LEU A 39 -7.38 11.27 12.37
C LEU A 39 -6.45 12.43 11.97
N ILE A 40 -6.73 13.66 12.41
CA ILE A 40 -5.91 14.84 12.05
C ILE A 40 -4.57 14.89 12.80
N SER A 41 -4.36 14.11 13.87
CA SER A 41 -3.05 13.99 14.55
C SER A 41 -2.40 12.60 14.45
N ALA A 42 -3.08 11.61 13.87
CA ALA A 42 -2.62 10.22 13.84
C ALA A 42 -1.18 10.05 13.28
N GLY A 43 -0.78 10.88 12.32
CA GLY A 43 0.59 10.89 11.78
C GLY A 43 1.58 11.80 12.53
N SER A 44 1.10 12.83 13.26
CA SER A 44 1.94 13.66 14.14
C SER A 44 2.23 13.00 15.47
N ASP A 45 1.39 12.04 15.88
CA ASP A 45 1.49 11.33 17.14
C ASP A 45 2.47 10.13 17.07
N ASP A 46 3.08 9.87 15.91
CA ASP A 46 4.29 9.02 15.80
C ASP A 46 5.55 9.80 16.27
N ALA A 47 5.41 10.48 17.41
CA ALA A 47 6.43 11.31 18.05
C ALA A 47 7.62 10.50 18.58
N LEU A 48 7.55 9.17 18.52
CA LEU A 48 8.63 8.25 18.84
C LEU A 48 9.59 8.00 17.67
N SER A 49 9.46 8.76 16.58
CA SER A 49 10.30 8.65 15.37
C SER A 49 11.82 8.75 15.62
N ASN A 50 12.24 9.27 16.78
CA ASN A 50 13.64 9.43 17.17
C ASN A 50 14.07 8.54 18.36
N VAL A 51 13.28 7.53 18.74
CA VAL A 51 13.75 6.59 19.77
C VAL A 51 14.90 5.78 19.16
N PRO A 52 16.14 5.92 19.67
CA PRO A 52 17.23 5.09 19.20
C PRO A 52 16.91 3.64 19.56
N HIS A 53 17.18 2.69 18.67
CA HIS A 53 17.18 1.25 18.97
C HIS A 53 18.61 0.73 18.88
N ALA A 54 18.85 -0.49 19.38
CA ALA A 54 20.13 -1.16 19.16
C ALA A 54 20.36 -1.31 17.64
N PRO A 55 21.55 -0.98 17.12
CA PRO A 55 21.86 -1.21 15.71
C PRO A 55 21.60 -2.67 15.35
N VAL A 56 20.77 -2.92 14.34
CA VAL A 56 20.60 -4.27 13.82
C VAL A 56 21.83 -4.60 12.96
N PRO A 57 22.38 -5.82 13.03
CA PRO A 57 23.46 -6.23 12.14
C PRO A 57 23.05 -6.04 10.68
N ALA A 58 23.91 -5.40 9.90
CA ALA A 58 23.73 -5.33 8.46
C ALA A 58 23.77 -6.74 7.85
N PRO A 59 22.98 -7.00 6.79
CA PRO A 59 23.11 -8.24 6.04
C PRO A 59 24.53 -8.45 5.47
N PRO A 60 24.89 -9.68 5.12
CA PRO A 60 26.12 -9.98 4.38
C PRO A 60 26.28 -9.10 3.12
N GLU A 61 27.53 -8.76 2.76
CA GLU A 61 27.80 -7.85 1.62
C GLU A 61 27.28 -8.39 0.28
N ASP A 62 27.28 -9.72 0.10
CA ASP A 62 26.77 -10.41 -1.08
C ASP A 62 25.24 -10.40 -1.16
N TYR A 63 24.53 -10.10 -0.07
CA TYR A 63 23.08 -10.05 -0.06
C TYR A 63 22.52 -9.04 -1.09
N ALA A 64 23.17 -7.87 -1.21
CA ALA A 64 22.77 -6.86 -2.19
C ALA A 64 23.08 -7.27 -3.64
N LEU A 65 23.92 -8.28 -3.85
CA LEU A 65 24.15 -8.86 -5.19
C LEU A 65 23.09 -9.91 -5.52
N GLU A 66 22.66 -10.71 -4.54
CA GLU A 66 21.65 -11.76 -4.71
C GLU A 66 20.23 -11.18 -4.78
N ASN A 67 19.91 -10.23 -3.88
CA ASN A 67 18.65 -9.50 -3.86
C ASN A 67 18.92 -7.98 -3.93
N PRO A 68 19.24 -7.46 -5.13
CA PRO A 68 19.53 -6.04 -5.28
C PRO A 68 18.30 -5.19 -4.93
N PRO A 69 18.52 -4.04 -4.24
CA PRO A 69 17.45 -3.10 -3.94
C PRO A 69 16.84 -2.59 -5.24
N PHE A 70 15.53 -2.40 -5.24
CA PHE A 70 14.79 -1.90 -6.39
C PHE A 70 13.98 -0.67 -6.02
N THR A 71 13.64 0.16 -7.00
CA THR A 71 12.89 1.39 -6.76
C THR A 71 11.66 1.45 -7.65
N ILE A 72 10.51 1.75 -7.04
CA ILE A 72 9.23 1.92 -7.72
C ILE A 72 8.53 3.19 -7.26
N TYR A 73 7.52 3.63 -8.01
CA TYR A 73 6.57 4.58 -7.46
C TYR A 73 5.49 3.85 -6.65
N MET A 74 5.18 4.42 -5.51
CA MET A 74 3.98 4.10 -4.76
C MET A 74 3.14 5.36 -4.61
N TYR A 75 1.85 5.19 -4.42
CA TYR A 75 0.89 6.26 -4.31
C TYR A 75 0.09 6.09 -3.03
N ARG A 76 -0.35 7.21 -2.46
CA ARG A 76 -1.20 7.23 -1.27
C ARG A 76 -2.27 8.30 -1.39
N ALA A 77 -3.51 7.92 -1.12
CA ALA A 77 -4.59 8.88 -0.87
C ALA A 77 -4.45 9.45 0.54
N GLN A 78 -4.38 10.77 0.67
CA GLN A 78 -4.10 11.44 1.94
C GLN A 78 -4.84 12.78 2.04
N SER A 79 -5.07 13.23 3.27
CA SER A 79 -5.50 14.59 3.57
C SER A 79 -4.38 15.60 3.34
N GLY A 80 -4.63 16.88 3.64
CA GLY A 80 -3.62 17.94 3.54
C GLY A 80 -2.46 17.82 4.54
N SER A 81 -2.57 16.96 5.56
CA SER A 81 -1.56 16.77 6.60
C SER A 81 -0.40 15.92 6.10
N ASP A 82 0.85 16.25 6.44
CA ASP A 82 2.05 15.46 6.12
C ASP A 82 2.50 14.63 7.33
N TYR A 83 2.91 13.38 7.10
CA TYR A 83 3.42 12.47 8.13
C TYR A 83 4.35 11.41 7.53
N PRO A 84 5.22 10.77 8.35
CA PRO A 84 6.11 9.72 7.88
C PRO A 84 5.35 8.54 7.24
N MET A 85 5.95 7.91 6.23
CA MET A 85 5.36 6.74 5.57
C MET A 85 5.65 5.46 6.36
N ARG A 86 5.15 5.40 7.60
CA ARG A 86 5.38 4.33 8.59
C ARG A 86 4.05 3.74 9.06
N ASN A 87 3.91 2.41 9.00
CA ASN A 87 2.65 1.71 9.29
C ASN A 87 1.51 2.22 8.41
N VAL A 88 1.77 2.27 7.11
CA VAL A 88 0.85 2.84 6.14
C VAL A 88 0.65 1.87 4.98
N ASN A 89 -0.57 1.83 4.46
CA ASN A 89 -0.83 1.19 3.18
C ASN A 89 -0.61 2.21 2.06
N THR A 90 0.06 1.77 1.02
CA THR A 90 0.22 2.49 -0.24
C THR A 90 -0.27 1.60 -1.36
N ALA A 91 -0.28 2.08 -2.58
CA ALA A 91 -0.68 1.30 -3.73
C ALA A 91 0.09 1.73 -4.98
N ASP A 92 -0.06 0.98 -6.07
CA ASP A 92 0.18 1.56 -7.39
C ASP A 92 -0.92 2.59 -7.72
N LEU A 93 -0.79 3.28 -8.85
CA LEU A 93 -1.73 4.35 -9.18
C LEU A 93 -3.16 3.82 -9.41
N ALA A 94 -3.29 2.62 -9.99
CA ALA A 94 -4.57 1.96 -10.18
C ALA A 94 -5.22 1.60 -8.83
N GLY A 95 -4.45 1.12 -7.85
CA GLY A 95 -4.94 0.78 -6.51
C GLY A 95 -5.35 2.01 -5.70
N VAL A 96 -4.64 3.15 -5.83
CA VAL A 96 -5.11 4.39 -5.22
C VAL A 96 -6.43 4.86 -5.82
N LEU A 97 -6.62 4.71 -7.12
CA LEU A 97 -7.90 5.07 -7.76
C LEU A 97 -9.02 4.07 -7.41
N TRP A 98 -8.71 2.78 -7.27
CA TRP A 98 -9.61 1.78 -6.71
C TRP A 98 -10.11 2.22 -5.33
N TYR A 99 -9.20 2.64 -4.45
CA TYR A 99 -9.53 3.08 -3.09
C TYR A 99 -10.38 4.34 -3.06
N LEU A 100 -9.95 5.35 -3.83
CA LEU A 100 -10.69 6.60 -3.93
C LEU A 100 -12.12 6.34 -4.40
N HIS A 101 -12.29 5.53 -5.45
CA HIS A 101 -13.59 5.22 -6.03
C HIS A 101 -14.47 4.38 -5.08
N ASN A 102 -13.90 3.34 -4.46
CA ASN A 102 -14.67 2.42 -3.63
C ASN A 102 -15.01 3.00 -2.24
N GLU A 103 -14.10 3.75 -1.62
CA GLU A 103 -14.20 4.07 -0.18
C GLU A 103 -14.27 5.56 0.14
N ILE A 104 -13.81 6.44 -0.76
CA ILE A 104 -13.65 7.86 -0.42
C ILE A 104 -14.73 8.72 -1.05
N VAL A 105 -14.83 8.69 -2.38
CA VAL A 105 -15.73 9.59 -3.13
C VAL A 105 -17.19 9.15 -3.07
N ALA A 106 -17.43 7.89 -2.71
CA ALA A 106 -18.77 7.32 -2.47
C ALA A 106 -19.38 7.70 -1.11
N PHE A 107 -18.57 8.14 -0.15
CA PHE A 107 -18.97 8.35 1.24
C PHE A 107 -18.48 9.69 1.80
N PRO A 108 -18.77 10.84 1.15
CA PRO A 108 -18.38 12.14 1.70
C PRO A 108 -19.04 12.36 3.06
N ASP A 109 -18.44 13.22 3.88
CA ASP A 109 -19.08 13.73 5.08
C ASP A 109 -19.84 15.03 4.74
N PRO A 110 -21.19 14.97 4.66
CA PRO A 110 -21.99 16.12 4.26
C PRO A 110 -22.06 17.20 5.33
N GLU A 111 -21.83 16.88 6.62
CA GLU A 111 -21.88 17.87 7.70
C GLU A 111 -20.69 18.82 7.61
N TYR A 112 -19.51 18.29 7.26
CA TYR A 112 -18.27 19.05 7.18
C TYR A 112 -17.88 19.44 5.75
N GLU A 113 -18.67 19.05 4.73
CA GLU A 113 -18.40 19.30 3.31
C GLU A 113 -17.01 18.81 2.86
N ILE A 114 -16.60 17.64 3.37
CA ILE A 114 -15.31 17.02 3.06
C ILE A 114 -15.52 15.62 2.49
N ARG A 115 -14.52 15.14 1.73
CA ARG A 115 -14.45 13.74 1.34
C ARG A 115 -14.20 12.87 2.57
N HIS A 116 -14.50 11.57 2.48
CA HIS A 116 -14.27 10.63 3.57
C HIS A 116 -12.82 10.74 4.11
N PHE A 117 -12.67 10.71 5.43
CA PHE A 117 -11.40 10.93 6.15
C PHE A 117 -10.63 12.23 5.78
N ASN A 118 -11.32 13.23 5.23
CA ASN A 118 -10.72 14.47 4.74
C ASN A 118 -9.62 14.25 3.69
N ILE A 119 -9.70 13.17 2.91
CA ILE A 119 -8.75 12.87 1.84
C ILE A 119 -8.92 13.89 0.70
N SER A 120 -7.81 14.50 0.28
CA SER A 120 -7.85 15.61 -0.68
C SER A 120 -6.76 15.55 -1.74
N ARG A 121 -5.79 14.65 -1.62
CA ARG A 121 -4.69 14.50 -2.57
C ARG A 121 -4.23 13.06 -2.75
N ILE A 122 -3.63 12.83 -3.91
CA ILE A 122 -2.80 11.66 -4.21
C ILE A 122 -1.35 12.09 -4.09
N VAL A 123 -0.63 11.49 -3.14
CA VAL A 123 0.82 11.68 -2.97
C VAL A 123 1.52 10.59 -3.76
N ARG A 124 2.52 10.97 -4.59
CA ARG A 124 3.43 10.04 -5.24
C ARG A 124 4.71 9.96 -4.42
N LEU A 125 5.16 8.74 -4.17
CA LEU A 125 6.35 8.39 -3.42
C LEU A 125 7.31 7.67 -4.36
N LYS A 126 8.59 8.00 -4.29
CA LYS A 126 9.68 7.17 -4.83
C LYS A 126 10.15 6.28 -3.70
N VAL A 127 9.93 4.98 -3.83
CA VAL A 127 10.20 4.00 -2.77
C VAL A 127 11.28 3.04 -3.21
N THR A 128 12.40 3.03 -2.49
CA THR A 128 13.46 2.04 -2.66
C THR A 128 13.26 0.96 -1.59
N ILE A 129 13.36 -0.31 -1.98
CA ILE A 129 13.03 -1.47 -1.13
C ILE A 129 14.12 -2.52 -1.24
N GLN A 130 14.44 -3.11 -0.09
CA GLN A 130 15.16 -4.36 0.04
C GLN A 130 14.63 -5.08 1.28
N ASN A 131 13.89 -6.16 1.08
CA ASN A 131 13.38 -6.95 2.21
C ASN A 131 14.51 -7.69 2.95
N PRO A 132 14.28 -8.23 4.16
CA PRO A 132 15.32 -8.90 4.94
C PRO A 132 15.85 -10.20 4.32
N PRO A 133 17.12 -10.57 4.56
CA PRO A 133 17.73 -11.78 4.02
C PRO A 133 16.97 -13.04 4.45
N GLU A 134 16.47 -13.12 5.69
CA GLU A 134 15.75 -14.28 6.19
C GLU A 134 14.44 -14.52 5.41
N PHE A 135 13.79 -13.45 4.97
CA PHE A 135 12.61 -13.56 4.11
C PHE A 135 13.01 -14.02 2.70
N PHE A 136 14.06 -13.41 2.14
CA PHE A 136 14.53 -13.74 0.80
C PHE A 136 15.07 -15.18 0.70
N GLU A 137 15.83 -15.66 1.67
CA GLU A 137 16.32 -17.05 1.75
C GLU A 137 15.17 -18.05 1.71
N ARG A 138 14.05 -17.73 2.37
CA ARG A 138 12.87 -18.58 2.46
C ARG A 138 12.02 -18.57 1.19
N HIS A 139 11.75 -17.38 0.65
CA HIS A 139 10.77 -17.21 -0.43
C HIS A 139 11.41 -17.04 -1.81
N GLN A 140 12.65 -16.54 -1.87
CA GLN A 140 13.31 -16.08 -3.09
C GLN A 140 12.46 -15.03 -3.85
N ARG A 141 11.75 -14.18 -3.08
CA ARG A 141 10.83 -13.14 -3.56
C ARG A 141 11.22 -11.76 -3.07
N LYS A 142 10.90 -10.74 -3.86
CA LYS A 142 11.15 -9.33 -3.56
C LYS A 142 10.13 -8.75 -2.61
N PHE A 143 8.86 -9.17 -2.68
CA PHE A 143 7.79 -8.76 -1.78
C PHE A 143 7.32 -9.89 -0.85
N GLY A 144 6.90 -9.49 0.35
CA GLY A 144 6.15 -10.35 1.26
C GLY A 144 4.64 -10.22 1.12
N ALA A 145 3.92 -10.86 2.04
CA ALA A 145 2.48 -10.68 2.14
C ALA A 145 2.13 -9.24 2.49
N PHE A 146 1.13 -8.67 1.81
CA PHE A 146 0.49 -7.46 2.28
C PHE A 146 -0.09 -7.66 3.68
N VAL A 147 0.10 -6.63 4.49
CA VAL A 147 -0.54 -6.44 5.78
C VAL A 147 -1.25 -5.09 5.79
N ALA A 148 -2.53 -5.08 6.15
CA ALA A 148 -3.27 -3.84 6.27
C ALA A 148 -2.91 -3.12 7.58
N PHE A 149 -2.59 -1.83 7.47
CA PHE A 149 -2.50 -0.92 8.60
C PHE A 149 -3.77 -0.09 8.81
N GLY A 150 -4.46 -0.29 9.93
CA GLY A 150 -5.53 0.57 10.41
C GLY A 150 -5.05 1.40 11.59
N ALA A 151 -5.11 2.73 11.50
CA ALA A 151 -4.61 3.65 12.53
C ALA A 151 -3.19 3.30 13.04
N GLY A 152 -2.29 2.89 12.15
CA GLY A 152 -0.89 2.57 12.46
C GLY A 152 -0.65 1.19 13.07
N LYS A 153 -1.71 0.39 13.21
CA LYS A 153 -1.70 -0.99 13.70
C LYS A 153 -1.98 -1.97 12.58
N CYS A 154 -1.29 -3.11 12.58
CA CYS A 154 -1.64 -4.26 11.77
C CYS A 154 -3.03 -4.78 12.10
N THR A 155 -3.87 -4.95 11.10
CA THR A 155 -5.23 -5.48 11.29
C THR A 155 -5.42 -6.88 10.71
N VAL A 156 -4.38 -7.48 10.14
CA VAL A 156 -4.43 -8.85 9.58
C VAL A 156 -3.86 -9.90 10.55
N PRO A 157 -4.19 -11.19 10.38
CA PRO A 157 -3.61 -12.25 11.19
C PRO A 157 -2.09 -12.37 11.04
N TYR A 158 -1.44 -12.94 12.05
CA TYR A 158 -0.01 -13.32 12.05
C TYR A 158 1.03 -12.20 11.95
N CYS A 159 0.66 -10.92 12.05
CA CYS A 159 1.65 -9.84 11.91
C CYS A 159 2.80 -9.94 12.93
N ASP A 160 2.48 -10.23 14.20
CA ASP A 160 3.51 -10.42 15.24
C ASP A 160 4.48 -11.54 14.88
N SER A 161 3.98 -12.64 14.31
CA SER A 161 4.80 -13.77 13.87
C SER A 161 5.67 -13.39 12.67
N LEU A 162 5.09 -12.71 11.67
CA LEU A 162 5.81 -12.22 10.49
C LEU A 162 7.02 -11.38 10.89
N TRP A 163 6.83 -10.40 11.77
CA TRP A 163 7.91 -9.47 12.15
C TRP A 163 8.91 -10.06 13.13
N LYS A 164 8.50 -11.00 13.99
CA LYS A 164 9.45 -11.76 14.81
C LYS A 164 10.34 -12.64 13.94
N THR A 165 9.75 -13.33 12.95
CA THR A 165 10.48 -14.26 12.09
C THR A 165 11.41 -13.52 11.14
N TYR A 166 10.91 -12.53 10.41
CA TYR A 166 11.64 -11.90 9.31
C TYR A 166 11.99 -10.43 9.52
N GLY A 167 11.45 -9.78 10.54
CA GLY A 167 11.50 -8.31 10.62
C GLY A 167 10.47 -7.64 9.68
N PRO A 168 10.59 -6.33 9.47
CA PRO A 168 9.62 -5.49 8.77
C PRO A 168 9.67 -5.71 7.24
N VAL A 169 8.94 -6.72 6.78
CA VAL A 169 8.79 -7.05 5.36
C VAL A 169 7.81 -6.10 4.67
N VAL A 170 8.25 -5.44 3.60
CA VAL A 170 7.38 -4.71 2.66
C VAL A 170 6.57 -5.73 1.88
N GLY A 171 5.25 -5.63 2.02
CA GLY A 171 4.30 -6.58 1.46
C GLY A 171 3.59 -6.05 0.21
N CYS A 172 3.00 -6.95 -0.57
CA CYS A 172 2.11 -6.60 -1.67
C CYS A 172 0.90 -7.55 -1.78
N GLN A 173 -0.20 -7.06 -2.36
CA GLN A 173 -1.33 -7.89 -2.79
C GLN A 173 -2.09 -7.23 -3.93
N THR A 174 -2.88 -8.01 -4.66
CA THR A 174 -3.77 -7.51 -5.71
C THR A 174 -5.04 -6.93 -5.11
N ALA A 175 -5.58 -5.89 -5.75
CA ALA A 175 -6.92 -5.39 -5.48
C ALA A 175 -7.96 -6.27 -6.19
N ASP A 176 -9.15 -6.38 -5.60
CA ASP A 176 -10.25 -7.14 -6.17
C ASP A 176 -10.93 -6.36 -7.30
N THR A 177 -10.81 -6.86 -8.53
CA THR A 177 -11.43 -6.26 -9.72
C THR A 177 -12.96 -6.36 -9.72
N GLN A 178 -13.53 -7.27 -8.91
CA GLN A 178 -14.98 -7.37 -8.70
C GLN A 178 -15.53 -6.26 -7.81
N VAL A 179 -14.68 -5.58 -7.03
CA VAL A 179 -15.09 -4.42 -6.22
C VAL A 179 -14.96 -3.13 -7.02
N ALA A 180 -13.85 -2.95 -7.73
CA ALA A 180 -13.68 -1.88 -8.72
C ALA A 180 -12.68 -2.33 -9.78
N ASN A 181 -13.03 -2.16 -11.06
CA ASN A 181 -12.31 -2.79 -12.16
C ASN A 181 -11.13 -1.91 -12.66
N TYR A 182 -10.17 -1.67 -11.77
CA TYR A 182 -8.97 -0.89 -12.06
C TYR A 182 -7.78 -1.80 -12.38
N HIS A 183 -7.13 -1.48 -13.50
CA HIS A 183 -5.94 -2.17 -13.97
C HIS A 183 -4.77 -1.20 -14.05
N SER A 184 -3.59 -1.72 -13.69
CA SER A 184 -2.32 -1.08 -13.96
C SER A 184 -2.04 -1.07 -15.47
N PRO A 185 -1.37 -0.03 -15.99
CA PRO A 185 -0.88 -0.05 -17.37
C PRO A 185 0.20 -1.12 -17.61
N TRP A 186 0.72 -1.73 -16.54
CA TRP A 186 1.79 -2.73 -16.58
C TRP A 186 1.36 -4.06 -15.98
N LYS A 187 2.14 -5.11 -16.26
CA LYS A 187 2.01 -6.37 -15.52
C LYS A 187 2.49 -6.15 -14.10
N THR A 188 1.66 -6.54 -13.14
CA THR A 188 1.87 -6.39 -11.72
C THR A 188 2.00 -7.73 -11.00
N GLN A 189 1.71 -8.83 -11.69
CA GLN A 189 1.80 -10.18 -11.14
C GLN A 189 2.68 -11.08 -12.02
N PRO A 190 3.37 -12.05 -11.41
CA PRO A 190 4.07 -13.10 -12.14
C PRO A 190 3.15 -13.86 -13.12
N PRO A 191 3.65 -14.27 -14.29
CA PRO A 191 2.88 -15.09 -15.23
C PRO A 191 2.33 -16.39 -14.62
N GLU A 192 3.02 -16.94 -13.61
CA GLU A 192 2.62 -18.14 -12.88
C GLU A 192 1.43 -17.92 -11.92
N SER A 193 1.02 -16.68 -11.64
CA SER A 193 -0.03 -16.35 -10.66
C SER A 193 -1.46 -16.72 -11.08
N ASN A 194 -1.66 -17.45 -12.18
CA ASN A 194 -2.96 -17.86 -12.72
C ASN A 194 -3.99 -16.71 -12.76
N CYS A 195 -3.56 -15.55 -13.25
CA CYS A 195 -4.33 -14.34 -13.28
C CYS A 195 -5.45 -14.40 -14.34
N ALA A 196 -6.71 -14.41 -13.90
CA ALA A 196 -7.87 -14.57 -14.78
C ALA A 196 -8.15 -13.37 -15.73
N GLY A 197 -7.35 -12.29 -15.65
CA GLY A 197 -7.62 -11.02 -16.33
C GLY A 197 -6.38 -10.25 -16.75
N GLY A 198 -5.26 -10.94 -17.03
CA GLY A 198 -4.09 -10.30 -17.63
C GLY A 198 -2.94 -9.95 -16.69
N CYS A 199 -2.94 -10.32 -15.41
CA CYS A 199 -1.80 -10.10 -14.49
C CYS A 199 -1.44 -8.61 -14.31
N ASP A 200 -2.40 -7.71 -14.48
CA ASP A 200 -2.25 -6.25 -14.37
C ASP A 200 -3.26 -5.65 -13.39
N SER A 201 -3.75 -6.45 -12.44
CA SER A 201 -4.61 -5.92 -11.36
C SER A 201 -3.85 -4.84 -10.58
N ALA A 202 -4.60 -3.83 -10.13
CA ALA A 202 -4.11 -2.85 -9.17
C ALA A 202 -3.43 -3.52 -7.95
N ILE A 203 -2.38 -2.89 -7.41
CA ILE A 203 -1.58 -3.44 -6.31
C ILE A 203 -1.66 -2.56 -5.07
N TRP A 204 -1.80 -3.21 -3.94
CA TRP A 204 -1.63 -2.67 -2.60
C TRP A 204 -0.25 -3.03 -2.07
N TYR A 205 0.36 -2.11 -1.33
CA TYR A 205 1.65 -2.30 -0.66
C TYR A 205 1.57 -1.93 0.82
N SER A 206 2.40 -2.58 1.63
CA SER A 206 2.50 -2.33 3.07
C SER A 206 3.87 -1.75 3.39
N LEU A 207 3.90 -0.57 4.03
CA LEU A 207 5.13 0.03 4.55
C LEU A 207 5.15 -0.09 6.08
N PRO A 208 5.76 -1.16 6.63
CA PRO A 208 5.82 -1.39 8.07
C PRO A 208 6.69 -0.36 8.78
N GLY A 209 6.13 0.26 9.82
CA GLY A 209 6.84 1.19 10.69
C GLY A 209 7.10 0.59 12.08
N PRO A 210 7.53 1.42 13.03
CA PRO A 210 7.77 0.99 14.40
C PRO A 210 6.49 0.48 15.09
N CYS A 211 6.63 -0.46 16.02
CA CYS A 211 5.52 -0.97 16.85
C CYS A 211 4.23 -1.28 16.10
N PRO A 212 4.28 -2.06 15.03
CA PRO A 212 3.14 -2.20 14.15
C PRO A 212 1.99 -3.03 14.78
N ALA A 213 2.16 -3.59 15.98
CA ALA A 213 1.09 -4.23 16.77
C ALA A 213 0.15 -3.23 17.50
N HIS A 214 0.53 -1.95 17.57
CA HIS A 214 -0.17 -0.91 18.32
C HIS A 214 -0.59 0.26 17.44
N GLU A 215 -1.76 0.84 17.77
CA GLU A 215 -2.28 2.04 17.11
C GLU A 215 -1.39 3.26 17.40
N TYR A 216 -1.56 4.31 16.62
CA TYR A 216 -0.96 5.61 16.91
C TYR A 216 -1.29 6.08 18.34
N GLY A 217 -0.30 6.66 19.02
CA GLY A 217 -0.41 7.08 20.42
C GLY A 217 -0.36 5.95 21.46
N ALA A 218 -0.48 4.68 21.06
CA ALA A 218 -0.37 3.52 21.95
C ALA A 218 0.99 2.79 21.88
N LYS A 219 1.91 3.28 21.04
CA LYS A 219 3.26 2.72 20.88
C LYS A 219 4.13 3.12 22.08
N SER A 220 4.79 2.15 22.71
CA SER A 220 5.75 2.40 23.81
C SER A 220 7.19 2.47 23.29
N THR A 221 8.08 3.12 24.03
CA THR A 221 9.52 3.14 23.71
C THR A 221 10.13 1.74 23.65
N ASP A 222 9.72 0.85 24.56
CA ASP A 222 10.22 -0.53 24.64
C ASP A 222 9.82 -1.32 23.40
N CYS A 223 8.58 -1.16 22.95
CA CYS A 223 8.13 -1.78 21.72
C CYS A 223 8.88 -1.21 20.50
N VAL A 224 9.14 0.11 20.44
CA VAL A 224 9.84 0.73 19.30
C VAL A 224 11.29 0.24 19.26
N TRP A 225 11.87 0.04 20.43
CA TRP A 225 13.19 -0.56 20.58
C TRP A 225 13.23 -2.01 20.04
N GLU A 226 12.24 -2.83 20.36
CA GLU A 226 12.16 -4.22 19.91
C GLU A 226 11.77 -4.38 18.43
N LEU A 227 10.90 -3.50 17.95
CA LEU A 227 10.35 -3.51 16.58
C LEU A 227 10.45 -2.09 16.00
N PRO A 228 11.66 -1.68 15.53
CA PRO A 228 11.90 -0.34 15.02
C PRO A 228 11.23 -0.06 13.66
N GLY A 229 10.78 -1.10 12.96
CA GLY A 229 10.15 -0.96 11.65
C GLY A 229 11.16 -0.90 10.51
N GLY A 230 10.66 -0.77 9.28
CA GLY A 230 11.49 -0.89 8.07
C GLY A 230 11.95 0.43 7.45
N ASP A 231 11.45 1.57 7.95
CA ASP A 231 11.81 2.88 7.39
C ASP A 231 13.25 3.26 7.80
N CYS A 232 14.16 3.24 6.84
CA CYS A 232 15.55 3.65 7.03
C CYS A 232 15.67 5.16 7.33
N GLY A 233 14.64 5.96 7.05
CA GLY A 233 14.67 7.40 7.16
C GLY A 233 15.23 8.10 5.92
N LYS A 234 14.88 9.37 5.78
CA LYS A 234 15.22 10.19 4.61
C LYS A 234 16.73 10.37 4.46
N GLY A 235 17.24 10.10 3.26
CA GLY A 235 18.65 10.32 2.90
C GLY A 235 19.57 9.14 3.22
N ASN A 236 19.05 8.09 3.86
CA ASN A 236 19.76 6.84 4.06
C ASN A 236 19.58 5.90 2.87
N SER A 237 20.51 4.96 2.69
CA SER A 237 20.36 3.86 1.74
C SER A 237 19.64 2.70 2.41
N VAL A 238 18.83 1.97 1.65
CA VAL A 238 18.30 0.68 2.12
C VAL A 238 19.43 -0.32 2.29
N THR A 239 19.36 -1.12 3.34
CA THR A 239 20.37 -2.15 3.65
C THR A 239 19.80 -3.56 3.62
N GLY A 240 18.47 -3.70 3.75
CA GLY A 240 17.82 -4.98 3.98
C GLY A 240 17.92 -5.46 5.43
N ALA A 241 18.50 -4.67 6.33
CA ALA A 241 18.49 -4.99 7.76
C ALA A 241 17.06 -4.92 8.32
N ARG A 242 16.81 -5.58 9.46
CA ARG A 242 15.48 -5.61 10.10
C ARG A 242 15.02 -4.25 10.68
N ASP A 243 15.83 -3.21 10.57
CA ASP A 243 15.53 -1.82 10.91
C ASP A 243 15.56 -0.88 9.68
N CYS A 244 15.84 -1.41 8.49
CA CYS A 244 16.06 -0.63 7.28
C CYS A 244 15.80 -1.45 6.01
N THR A 245 14.51 -1.59 5.67
CA THR A 245 14.02 -2.33 4.49
C THR A 245 13.48 -1.43 3.39
N TYR A 246 13.12 -0.18 3.69
CA TYR A 246 12.70 0.78 2.67
C TYR A 246 13.05 2.23 3.01
N VAL A 247 13.09 3.04 1.96
CA VAL A 247 13.05 4.50 2.05
C VAL A 247 11.92 4.98 1.16
N ALA A 248 11.01 5.79 1.71
CA ALA A 248 9.94 6.42 0.96
C ALA A 248 10.18 7.94 0.85
N GLU A 249 10.49 8.40 -0.36
CA GLU A 249 10.74 9.81 -0.65
C GLU A 249 9.50 10.44 -1.28
N TRP A 250 9.10 11.62 -0.81
CA TRP A 250 8.08 12.40 -1.51
C TRP A 250 8.54 12.72 -2.94
N TYR A 251 7.67 12.49 -3.91
CA TYR A 251 7.97 12.61 -5.35
C TYR A 251 6.84 13.28 -6.15
N GLY A 252 6.13 14.20 -5.50
CA GLY A 252 5.04 14.98 -6.07
C GLY A 252 3.67 14.68 -5.44
N GLN A 253 2.70 15.55 -5.71
CA GLN A 253 1.30 15.32 -5.36
C GLN A 253 0.34 16.01 -6.33
N VAL A 254 -0.84 15.43 -6.49
CA VAL A 254 -1.98 16.05 -7.18
C VAL A 254 -3.17 16.08 -6.24
N THR A 255 -3.88 17.20 -6.20
CA THR A 255 -5.13 17.31 -5.43
C THR A 255 -6.29 16.72 -6.23
N LEU A 256 -7.30 16.20 -5.54
CA LEU A 256 -8.49 15.68 -6.20
C LEU A 256 -9.26 16.82 -6.89
N ASP A 257 -9.23 18.02 -6.34
CA ASP A 257 -9.84 19.19 -6.98
C ASP A 257 -9.09 19.56 -8.28
N GLU A 258 -7.75 19.46 -8.35
CA GLU A 258 -6.97 19.57 -9.60
C GLU A 258 -7.42 18.56 -10.64
N LEU A 259 -7.59 17.30 -10.23
CA LEU A 259 -8.00 16.20 -11.10
C LEU A 259 -9.42 16.36 -11.66
N LEU A 260 -10.37 16.69 -10.79
CA LEU A 260 -11.79 16.75 -11.15
C LEU A 260 -12.17 18.08 -11.82
N ASN A 261 -11.42 19.14 -11.52
CA ASN A 261 -11.57 20.45 -12.14
C ASN A 261 -13.04 20.91 -12.24
N PHE A 262 -13.75 20.86 -11.10
CA PHE A 262 -15.15 21.29 -11.04
C PHE A 262 -15.30 22.71 -11.59
N THR A 263 -16.20 22.89 -12.54
CA THR A 263 -16.48 24.19 -13.14
C THR A 263 -17.98 24.46 -13.13
N PHE A 264 -18.36 25.66 -12.68
CA PHE A 264 -19.73 26.13 -12.79
C PHE A 264 -20.04 26.58 -14.22
N THR A 265 -21.33 26.82 -14.51
CA THR A 265 -21.81 27.22 -15.84
C THR A 265 -21.23 28.54 -16.34
N ASP A 266 -20.73 29.39 -15.44
CA ASP A 266 -20.04 30.66 -15.76
C ASP A 266 -18.54 30.46 -16.08
N GLY A 267 -18.05 29.22 -16.10
CA GLY A 267 -16.65 28.88 -16.34
C GLY A 267 -15.75 29.01 -15.12
N ARG A 268 -16.29 29.41 -13.96
CA ARG A 268 -15.52 29.53 -12.73
C ARG A 268 -15.21 28.14 -12.18
N ARG A 269 -13.97 27.93 -11.76
CA ARG A 269 -13.55 26.75 -11.03
C ARG A 269 -14.14 26.75 -9.61
N ALA A 270 -14.75 25.64 -9.22
CA ALA A 270 -15.36 25.44 -7.91
C ALA A 270 -14.43 24.68 -6.97
N SER A 271 -14.48 25.00 -5.67
CA SER A 271 -13.94 24.12 -4.63
C SER A 271 -14.86 22.93 -4.38
N PHE A 272 -14.35 21.88 -3.74
CA PHE A 272 -15.19 20.73 -3.35
C PHE A 272 -16.37 21.13 -2.46
N ALA A 273 -16.18 22.08 -1.53
CA ALA A 273 -17.25 22.60 -0.67
C ALA A 273 -18.35 23.28 -1.49
N GLU A 274 -17.99 24.13 -2.46
CA GLU A 274 -18.98 24.76 -3.35
C GLU A 274 -19.69 23.75 -4.25
N PHE A 275 -18.99 22.70 -4.69
CA PHE A 275 -19.58 21.59 -5.44
C PHE A 275 -20.63 20.83 -4.59
N MET A 276 -20.32 20.51 -3.33
CA MET A 276 -21.23 19.86 -2.39
C MET A 276 -22.44 20.75 -2.06
N ALA A 277 -22.21 22.04 -1.77
CA ALA A 277 -23.27 23.00 -1.47
C ALA A 277 -24.25 23.19 -2.64
N ALA A 278 -23.79 23.00 -3.88
CA ALA A 278 -24.63 23.01 -5.07
C ALA A 278 -25.45 21.71 -5.27
N GLY A 279 -25.26 20.70 -4.41
CA GLY A 279 -25.89 19.38 -4.54
C GLY A 279 -25.07 18.38 -5.39
N GLY A 280 -23.79 18.66 -5.62
CA GLY A 280 -22.87 17.78 -6.32
C GLY A 280 -22.60 16.49 -5.56
N LYS A 281 -22.35 15.42 -6.32
CA LYS A 281 -21.90 14.12 -5.80
C LYS A 281 -20.77 13.63 -6.69
N GLU A 282 -19.61 13.32 -6.13
CA GLU A 282 -18.52 12.78 -6.95
C GLU A 282 -18.88 11.42 -7.53
N TYR A 283 -19.56 10.60 -6.73
CA TYR A 283 -20.01 9.27 -7.11
C TYR A 283 -21.12 8.79 -6.16
N ASP A 284 -22.08 8.05 -6.70
CA ASP A 284 -23.14 7.38 -5.94
C ASP A 284 -23.16 5.90 -6.35
N LYS A 285 -22.88 5.00 -5.40
CA LYS A 285 -22.84 3.54 -5.65
C LYS A 285 -24.15 2.97 -6.16
N ALA A 286 -25.30 3.58 -5.84
CA ALA A 286 -26.60 3.06 -6.26
C ALA A 286 -26.87 3.35 -7.74
N THR A 287 -26.38 4.48 -8.24
CA THR A 287 -26.55 4.88 -9.64
C THR A 287 -25.31 4.64 -10.50
N ASP A 288 -24.17 4.30 -9.88
CA ASP A 288 -22.85 4.17 -10.52
C ASP A 288 -22.42 5.43 -11.28
N MET A 289 -22.82 6.60 -10.76
CA MET A 289 -22.64 7.90 -11.42
C MET A 289 -22.48 9.04 -10.41
N GLY A 290 -21.81 10.12 -10.83
CA GLY A 290 -21.78 11.40 -10.12
C GLY A 290 -22.95 12.32 -10.47
N VAL A 291 -23.01 13.46 -9.77
CA VAL A 291 -23.88 14.61 -10.04
C VAL A 291 -23.00 15.84 -10.22
N TYR A 292 -23.16 16.53 -11.36
CA TYR A 292 -22.29 17.63 -11.83
C TYR A 292 -20.83 17.24 -12.15
N THR A 293 -20.51 15.96 -12.10
CA THR A 293 -19.27 15.38 -12.63
C THR A 293 -19.56 13.97 -13.12
N ASN A 294 -18.81 13.52 -14.12
CA ASN A 294 -18.87 12.16 -14.65
C ASN A 294 -17.51 11.43 -14.52
N PHE A 295 -16.55 12.03 -13.82
CA PHE A 295 -15.20 11.47 -13.73
C PHE A 295 -15.20 10.06 -13.14
N TRP A 296 -16.04 9.80 -12.14
CA TRP A 296 -16.15 8.51 -11.45
C TRP A 296 -17.25 7.59 -12.01
N ASP A 297 -17.95 7.94 -13.09
CA ASP A 297 -19.04 7.10 -13.62
C ASP A 297 -18.55 5.73 -14.12
N GLY A 298 -19.16 4.63 -13.68
CA GLY A 298 -18.76 3.29 -14.09
C GLY A 298 -17.55 2.77 -13.30
N ILE A 299 -17.78 2.20 -12.12
CA ILE A 299 -16.73 1.60 -11.27
C ILE A 299 -16.20 0.28 -11.82
N HIS A 300 -17.00 -0.43 -12.60
CA HIS A 300 -16.61 -1.68 -13.26
C HIS A 300 -16.25 -1.52 -14.75
N ASP A 301 -16.34 -0.30 -15.30
CA ASP A 301 -15.90 0.00 -16.66
C ASP A 301 -14.36 0.11 -16.69
N GLU A 302 -13.72 -0.92 -17.25
CA GLU A 302 -12.26 -1.03 -17.38
C GLU A 302 -11.66 0.15 -18.15
N GLU A 303 -12.30 0.58 -19.24
CA GLU A 303 -11.81 1.66 -20.08
C GLU A 303 -11.99 3.02 -19.40
N ALA A 304 -13.04 3.19 -18.58
CA ALA A 304 -13.16 4.33 -17.69
C ALA A 304 -12.07 4.33 -16.61
N GLY A 305 -11.82 3.18 -15.98
CA GLY A 305 -10.72 3.00 -15.02
C GLY A 305 -9.36 3.38 -15.60
N ARG A 306 -9.05 2.88 -16.80
CA ARG A 306 -7.82 3.20 -17.54
C ARG A 306 -7.71 4.70 -17.84
N ARG A 307 -8.79 5.34 -18.29
CA ARG A 307 -8.82 6.80 -18.53
C ARG A 307 -8.53 7.61 -17.26
N ARG A 308 -9.00 7.18 -16.09
CA ARG A 308 -8.72 7.85 -14.80
C ARG A 308 -7.25 7.72 -14.41
N VAL A 309 -6.68 6.52 -14.56
CA VAL A 309 -5.24 6.28 -14.32
C VAL A 309 -4.43 7.24 -15.20
N GLU A 310 -4.69 7.27 -16.50
CA GLU A 310 -3.99 8.16 -17.44
C GLU A 310 -4.19 9.65 -17.13
N ALA A 311 -5.39 10.06 -16.70
CA ALA A 311 -5.63 11.44 -16.28
C ALA A 311 -4.70 11.84 -15.12
N VAL A 312 -4.57 10.99 -14.10
CA VAL A 312 -3.66 11.29 -12.98
C VAL A 312 -2.20 11.29 -13.41
N ARG A 313 -1.78 10.32 -14.24
CA ARG A 313 -0.42 10.29 -14.81
C ARG A 313 -0.09 11.57 -15.56
N TYR A 314 -1.01 12.02 -16.40
CA TYR A 314 -0.87 13.27 -17.15
C TYR A 314 -0.74 14.48 -16.22
N LEU A 315 -1.58 14.59 -15.17
CA LEU A 315 -1.45 15.67 -14.19
C LEU A 315 -0.08 15.66 -13.48
N PHE A 316 0.43 14.49 -13.09
CA PHE A 316 1.78 14.39 -12.51
C PHE A 316 2.86 14.85 -13.51
N GLN A 317 2.75 14.46 -14.77
CA GLN A 317 3.68 14.89 -15.82
C GLN A 317 3.68 16.41 -16.01
N GLN A 318 2.50 17.02 -16.06
CA GLN A 318 2.36 18.47 -16.21
C GLN A 318 2.91 19.23 -15.01
N LYS A 319 2.61 18.76 -13.79
CA LYS A 319 2.98 19.45 -12.54
C LYS A 319 4.44 19.21 -12.15
N TYR A 320 5.00 18.06 -12.50
CA TYR A 320 6.36 17.64 -12.16
C TYR A 320 7.13 17.15 -13.39
N PRO A 321 7.37 17.99 -14.40
CA PRO A 321 7.96 17.57 -15.68
C PRO A 321 9.41 17.09 -15.59
N ARG A 322 10.08 17.32 -14.45
CA ARG A 322 11.45 16.84 -14.18
C ARG A 322 11.49 15.44 -13.57
N TYR A 323 10.36 14.93 -13.11
CA TYR A 323 10.24 13.60 -12.53
C TYR A 323 9.84 12.62 -13.64
N PRO A 324 10.52 11.46 -13.78
CA PRO A 324 10.09 10.43 -14.71
C PRO A 324 8.61 10.10 -14.50
N THR A 325 7.85 9.99 -15.58
CA THR A 325 6.43 9.59 -15.53
C THR A 325 6.25 8.13 -15.14
N GLU A 326 7.28 7.33 -15.36
CA GLU A 326 7.36 5.90 -15.07
C GLU A 326 8.68 5.65 -14.35
N MET A 327 8.66 4.77 -13.37
CA MET A 327 9.86 4.16 -12.78
C MET A 327 9.90 2.69 -13.25
N GLN A 328 10.81 1.85 -12.75
CA GLN A 328 10.93 0.41 -13.10
C GLN A 328 9.69 -0.46 -12.75
N GLU A 329 8.49 0.14 -12.72
CA GLU A 329 7.18 -0.48 -12.51
C GLU A 329 6.95 -1.70 -13.43
N THR A 330 7.64 -1.78 -14.57
CA THR A 330 7.54 -2.89 -15.52
C THR A 330 8.37 -4.12 -15.16
N GLU A 331 9.34 -4.00 -14.24
CA GLU A 331 10.28 -5.09 -13.91
C GLU A 331 10.04 -5.72 -12.55
N VAL A 332 9.24 -5.08 -11.69
CA VAL A 332 9.02 -5.53 -10.31
C VAL A 332 7.56 -5.93 -10.13
N LEU A 333 7.33 -7.24 -10.07
CA LEU A 333 6.01 -7.84 -9.89
C LEU A 333 5.73 -8.03 -8.40
N CYS A 334 4.46 -7.99 -8.01
CA CYS A 334 4.01 -8.49 -6.73
C CYS A 334 4.16 -10.02 -6.72
N ASP A 335 5.32 -10.48 -6.25
CA ASP A 335 5.81 -11.85 -6.44
C ASP A 335 5.64 -12.73 -5.19
N PHE A 336 4.95 -12.25 -4.16
CA PHE A 336 4.68 -13.04 -2.97
C PHE A 336 3.93 -14.33 -3.32
N ASP A 337 4.49 -15.46 -2.90
CA ASP A 337 4.07 -16.79 -3.33
C ASP A 337 3.28 -17.57 -2.27
N GLY A 338 2.76 -16.86 -1.27
CA GLY A 338 2.02 -17.44 -0.16
C GLY A 338 2.90 -17.98 0.96
N TRP A 339 2.28 -18.20 2.11
CA TRP A 339 2.97 -18.78 3.27
C TRP A 339 3.30 -20.25 3.05
N LYS A 340 4.50 -20.66 3.48
CA LYS A 340 4.95 -22.05 3.48
C LYS A 340 4.36 -22.79 4.69
N ASN A 341 4.20 -24.10 4.55
CA ASN A 341 3.69 -24.93 5.65
C ASN A 341 4.56 -24.82 6.91
N GLY A 342 3.90 -24.64 8.06
CA GLY A 342 4.58 -24.53 9.36
C GLY A 342 5.42 -23.27 9.56
N GLU A 343 5.35 -22.29 8.67
CA GLU A 343 6.19 -21.09 8.70
C GLU A 343 6.06 -20.26 9.98
N PHE A 344 4.86 -20.22 10.56
CA PHE A 344 4.59 -19.58 11.84
C PHE A 344 4.19 -20.55 12.93
N ALA A 345 4.45 -21.85 12.74
CA ALA A 345 4.25 -22.81 13.80
C ALA A 345 5.17 -22.44 14.98
N PRO A 346 4.68 -22.46 16.23
CA PRO A 346 5.54 -22.25 17.38
C PRO A 346 6.69 -23.26 17.30
N TYR A 347 7.94 -22.78 17.35
CA TYR A 347 9.11 -23.66 17.46
C TYR A 347 8.80 -24.74 18.51
N PRO A 348 9.01 -26.04 18.22
CA PRO A 348 8.89 -27.04 19.26
C PRO A 348 9.84 -26.63 20.37
N ALA A 349 9.31 -26.50 21.58
CA ALA A 349 10.12 -26.16 22.74
C ALA A 349 11.31 -27.12 22.78
N PRO A 350 12.55 -26.64 22.96
CA PRO A 350 13.71 -27.52 23.05
C PRO A 350 13.48 -28.46 24.25
N GLY A 351 13.16 -29.74 23.97
CA GLY A 351 12.95 -30.75 24.99
C GLY A 351 11.72 -31.66 24.87
N SER A 352 10.88 -31.56 23.84
CA SER A 352 9.75 -32.50 23.67
C SER A 352 10.05 -33.72 22.78
N GLY A 353 11.30 -34.18 22.75
CA GLY A 353 11.63 -35.51 22.25
C GLY A 353 11.46 -36.51 23.40
N ARG A 354 10.48 -37.42 23.28
CA ARG A 354 10.45 -38.66 24.06
C ARG A 354 11.22 -39.74 23.33
#